data_AF-A0A7S3KTJ3-F1
#
_entry.id   AF-A0A7S3KTJ3-F1
#
_cell.length_a   1.000
_cell.length_b   1.000
_cell.length_c   1.000
_cell.angle_alpha   90.00
_cell.angle_beta   90.00
_cell.angle_gamma   90.00
#
_symmetry.space_group_name_H-M   'P 1'
#
loop_
_entity.id
_entity.type
_entity.pdbx_description
1 polymer ?
#
loop_
_entity_poly.entity_id
_entity_poly.type
_entity_poly.pdbx_seq_one_letter_code
_entity_poly.pdbx_strand_id
1 'polypeptide(L)'
;LSNQVVRNFTSGTAPGSDHQYEVEKHTPDSSLDEKYPEDPGNHICLWPKDEHKYTLVWLHGLGDSAAGFYDLFNSDYYKMAPKNTAVILMNAPIRAVTLNGGMRMTSWYDIEGIGFDEETGSKSINLEELEESTQLVFRIMEQYSDKIDNDYSKYIVGGFSQGCCLAYNTFFRLDKTIKGLVAVSGHTPPVVGLDFSEEQKKIPIFAYHGANDPTVP
;
A
#
# COMPACT_ATOMS: atom_id res chain seq x y z
N LEU A 1 -17.01 15.70 5.90
CA LEU A 1 -16.14 16.53 5.03
C LEU A 1 -15.49 15.72 3.89
N SER A 2 -15.94 14.48 3.62
CA SER A 2 -15.22 13.48 2.80
C SER A 2 -15.59 13.39 1.32
N ASN A 3 -16.57 14.15 0.81
CA ASN A 3 -17.02 14.01 -0.59
C ASN A 3 -16.59 15.14 -1.54
N GLN A 4 -15.87 16.15 -1.06
CA GLN A 4 -15.40 17.25 -1.92
C GLN A 4 -14.00 17.01 -2.51
N VAL A 5 -13.14 16.22 -1.86
CA VAL A 5 -11.77 15.96 -2.35
C VAL A 5 -11.77 15.03 -3.57
N VAL A 6 -12.69 14.06 -3.63
CA VAL A 6 -12.75 13.06 -4.71
C VAL A 6 -13.16 13.64 -6.08
N ARG A 7 -13.85 14.80 -6.09
CA ARG A 7 -14.41 15.40 -7.31
C ARG A 7 -13.43 16.25 -8.13
N ASN A 8 -12.24 16.57 -7.60
CA ASN A 8 -11.31 17.49 -8.27
C ASN A 8 -10.13 16.83 -8.99
N PHE A 9 -10.04 15.50 -9.01
CA PHE A 9 -9.06 14.78 -9.84
C PHE A 9 -9.57 14.61 -11.29
N THR A 10 -10.13 15.67 -11.87
CA THR A 10 -10.30 15.76 -13.33
C THR A 10 -8.93 16.05 -13.93
N SER A 11 -8.59 15.35 -15.02
CA SER A 11 -7.39 15.51 -15.83
C SER A 11 -7.16 16.95 -16.28
N GLY A 12 -6.63 17.77 -15.37
CA GLY A 12 -6.42 19.19 -15.57
C GLY A 12 -5.34 19.62 -14.61
N THR A 13 -4.09 19.48 -15.03
CA THR A 13 -3.00 20.26 -14.45
C THR A 13 -3.39 21.73 -14.62
N ALA A 14 -3.47 22.48 -13.51
CA ALA A 14 -3.52 23.92 -13.61
C ALA A 14 -2.27 24.37 -14.40
N PRO A 15 -2.41 25.22 -15.44
CA PRO A 15 -1.25 25.66 -16.21
C PRO A 15 -0.26 26.37 -15.26
N GLY A 16 0.93 25.77 -15.06
CA GLY A 16 2.01 26.35 -14.26
C GLY A 16 2.29 25.71 -12.90
N SER A 17 1.68 24.58 -12.52
CA SER A 17 2.10 23.86 -11.31
C SER A 17 3.30 22.94 -11.58
N ASP A 18 4.44 23.23 -10.94
CA ASP A 18 5.75 22.52 -11.05
C ASP A 18 5.78 21.12 -10.37
N HIS A 19 4.62 20.46 -10.23
CA HIS A 19 4.53 19.16 -9.58
C HIS A 19 5.34 18.09 -10.32
N GLN A 20 6.03 17.23 -9.55
CA GLN A 20 6.90 16.14 -10.03
C GLN A 20 6.15 15.08 -10.86
N TYR A 21 4.84 14.97 -10.66
CA TYR A 21 4.04 13.86 -11.16
C TYR A 21 2.95 14.29 -12.13
N GLU A 22 2.64 13.40 -13.08
CA GLU A 22 1.34 13.29 -13.72
C GLU A 22 0.44 12.39 -12.87
N VAL A 23 -0.83 12.78 -12.71
CA VAL A 23 -1.78 12.08 -11.84
C VAL A 23 -2.77 11.31 -12.69
N GLU A 24 -2.87 10.01 -12.44
CA GLU A 24 -3.81 9.11 -13.10
C GLU A 24 -4.68 8.44 -12.02
N LYS A 25 -5.99 8.31 -12.29
CA LYS A 25 -6.83 7.41 -11.51
C LYS A 25 -6.67 6.00 -12.04
N HIS A 26 -6.40 5.07 -11.14
CA HIS A 26 -6.39 3.66 -11.52
C HIS A 26 -7.77 3.25 -12.07
N THR A 27 -7.75 2.45 -13.12
CA THR A 27 -8.94 1.79 -13.67
C THR A 27 -8.67 0.28 -13.61
N PRO A 28 -9.56 -0.52 -13.01
CA PRO A 28 -9.38 -1.97 -12.96
C PRO A 28 -9.21 -2.56 -14.36
N ASP A 29 -8.19 -3.41 -14.54
CA ASP A 29 -8.00 -4.17 -15.77
C ASP A 29 -8.90 -5.42 -15.79
N SER A 30 -9.87 -5.46 -16.70
CA SER A 30 -10.82 -6.56 -16.83
C SER A 30 -10.17 -7.92 -17.12
N SER A 31 -8.97 -7.94 -17.70
CA SER A 31 -8.24 -9.18 -17.95
C SER A 31 -7.70 -9.84 -16.68
N LEU A 32 -7.60 -9.07 -15.59
CA LEU A 32 -7.14 -9.52 -14.29
C LEU A 32 -8.29 -9.88 -13.34
N ASP A 33 -9.55 -9.62 -13.71
CA ASP A 33 -10.72 -9.83 -12.84
C ASP A 33 -10.93 -11.31 -12.46
N GLU A 34 -10.66 -12.25 -13.38
CA GLU A 34 -10.75 -13.70 -13.08
C GLU A 34 -9.73 -14.13 -12.01
N LYS A 35 -8.57 -13.46 -11.96
CA LYS A 35 -7.49 -13.73 -11.03
C LYS A 35 -7.63 -12.95 -9.72
N TYR A 36 -8.25 -11.77 -9.77
CA TYR A 36 -8.30 -10.80 -8.67
C TYR A 36 -9.64 -10.01 -8.63
N PRO A 37 -10.75 -10.63 -8.19
CA PRO A 37 -12.09 -10.06 -8.40
C PRO A 37 -12.44 -8.80 -7.57
N GLU A 38 -11.68 -8.48 -6.53
CA GLU A 38 -12.11 -7.56 -5.46
C GLU A 38 -11.48 -6.14 -5.49
N ASP A 39 -11.10 -5.64 -6.67
CA ASP A 39 -10.46 -4.31 -6.79
C ASP A 39 -11.46 -3.15 -6.62
N PRO A 40 -11.25 -2.25 -5.63
CA PRO A 40 -12.14 -1.11 -5.41
C PRO A 40 -12.00 0.01 -6.45
N GLY A 41 -11.02 -0.03 -7.36
CA GLY A 41 -10.87 0.88 -8.51
C GLY A 41 -10.52 2.33 -8.19
N ASN A 42 -10.28 2.68 -6.92
CA ASN A 42 -10.13 4.06 -6.44
C ASN A 42 -8.70 4.39 -5.99
N HIS A 43 -7.69 3.81 -6.65
CA HIS A 43 -6.28 4.11 -6.40
C HIS A 43 -5.85 5.39 -7.13
N ILE A 44 -4.79 6.03 -6.62
CA ILE A 44 -4.17 7.22 -7.25
C ILE A 44 -2.76 6.84 -7.69
N CYS A 45 -2.49 6.96 -8.98
CA CYS A 45 -1.17 6.72 -9.55
C CYS A 45 -0.48 8.06 -9.83
N LEU A 46 0.72 8.22 -9.31
CA LEU A 46 1.60 9.37 -9.51
C LEU A 46 2.77 8.93 -10.41
N TRP A 47 2.73 9.31 -11.68
CA TRP A 47 3.76 8.95 -12.66
C TRP A 47 4.78 10.07 -12.81
N PRO A 48 6.09 9.79 -12.70
CA PRO A 48 7.09 10.84 -12.83
C PRO A 48 7.02 11.43 -14.25
N LYS A 49 7.12 12.76 -14.36
CA LYS A 49 7.14 13.45 -15.68
C LYS A 49 8.40 13.16 -16.48
N ASP A 50 9.49 12.83 -15.77
CA ASP A 50 10.78 12.47 -16.34
C ASP A 50 10.91 10.92 -16.41
N GLU A 51 12.12 10.40 -16.26
CA GLU A 51 12.41 8.97 -16.30
C GLU A 51 11.74 8.18 -15.16
N HIS A 52 11.04 7.08 -15.49
CA HIS A 52 10.48 6.14 -14.53
C HIS A 52 11.45 4.98 -14.28
N LYS A 53 12.15 4.98 -13.14
CA LYS A 53 13.07 3.89 -12.74
C LYS A 53 12.51 2.92 -11.72
N TYR A 54 11.66 3.42 -10.82
CA TYR A 54 11.16 2.66 -9.68
C TYR A 54 9.68 2.90 -9.50
N THR A 55 8.99 1.96 -8.85
CA THR A 55 7.59 2.14 -8.44
C THR A 55 7.46 1.82 -6.96
N LEU A 56 6.95 2.76 -6.19
CA LEU A 56 6.50 2.57 -4.82
C LEU A 56 5.01 2.25 -4.82
N VAL A 57 4.62 1.10 -4.29
CA VAL A 57 3.22 0.81 -3.93
C VAL A 57 3.04 1.15 -2.46
N TRP A 58 2.13 2.10 -2.16
CA TRP A 58 1.91 2.62 -0.81
C TRP A 58 0.53 2.26 -0.27
N LEU A 59 0.51 1.77 0.96
CA LEU A 59 -0.66 1.22 1.65
C LEU A 59 -0.99 2.07 2.90
N HIS A 60 -2.18 2.70 2.91
CA HIS A 60 -2.60 3.57 4.01
C HIS A 60 -3.02 2.79 5.27
N GLY A 61 -3.20 3.49 6.39
CA GLY A 61 -3.68 2.91 7.65
C GLY A 61 -5.21 2.73 7.70
N LEU A 62 -5.70 2.03 8.73
CA LEU A 62 -7.13 1.78 8.93
C LEU A 62 -7.96 3.07 8.88
N GLY A 63 -9.04 3.07 8.09
CA GLY A 63 -9.99 4.19 7.98
C GLY A 63 -9.52 5.37 7.14
N ASP A 64 -8.28 5.36 6.63
CA ASP A 64 -7.76 6.39 5.74
C ASP A 64 -8.02 6.05 4.26
N SER A 65 -7.35 6.72 3.32
CA SER A 65 -7.53 6.54 1.88
C SER A 65 -6.25 6.85 1.11
N ALA A 66 -6.23 6.47 -0.18
CA ALA A 66 -5.19 6.90 -1.12
C ALA A 66 -5.01 8.44 -1.11
N ALA A 67 -6.11 9.20 -1.02
CA ALA A 67 -6.07 10.66 -1.00
C ALA A 67 -5.42 11.24 0.28
N GLY A 68 -5.50 10.54 1.42
CA GLY A 68 -4.89 10.98 2.68
C GLY A 68 -3.36 11.06 2.62
N PHE A 69 -2.76 10.27 1.73
CA PHE A 69 -1.30 10.25 1.50
C PHE A 69 -0.86 11.03 0.26
N TYR A 70 -1.79 11.61 -0.51
CA TYR A 70 -1.47 12.29 -1.76
C TYR A 70 -0.45 13.43 -1.57
N ASP A 71 -0.69 14.31 -0.60
CA ASP A 71 0.19 15.46 -0.35
C ASP A 71 1.57 15.05 0.17
N LEU A 72 1.68 13.91 0.84
CA LEU A 72 2.96 13.38 1.32
C LEU A 72 3.93 13.12 0.15
N PHE A 73 3.41 12.71 -0.99
CA PHE A 73 4.21 12.37 -2.17
C PHE A 73 4.20 13.45 -3.25
N ASN A 74 3.09 14.16 -3.47
CA ASN A 74 2.95 15.11 -4.58
C ASN A 74 3.08 16.59 -4.17
N SER A 75 3.18 16.93 -2.88
CA SER A 75 3.42 18.32 -2.48
C SER A 75 4.86 18.75 -2.69
N ASP A 76 5.07 20.05 -2.89
CA ASP A 76 6.42 20.62 -3.00
C ASP A 76 7.20 20.63 -1.68
N TYR A 77 6.50 20.43 -0.56
CA TYR A 77 7.08 20.49 0.77
C TYR A 77 7.64 19.15 1.23
N TYR A 78 6.89 18.06 1.07
CA TYR A 78 7.30 16.75 1.61
C TYR A 78 8.21 15.98 0.64
N LYS A 79 7.81 15.79 -0.63
CA LYS A 79 8.58 15.03 -1.66
C LYS A 79 9.22 13.74 -1.13
N MET A 80 8.41 12.88 -0.50
CA MET A 80 8.91 11.65 0.16
C MET A 80 9.42 10.57 -0.81
N ALA A 81 9.27 10.74 -2.12
CA ALA A 81 9.79 9.83 -3.13
C ALA A 81 10.75 10.54 -4.11
N PRO A 82 11.84 9.87 -4.55
CA PRO A 82 12.73 10.40 -5.57
C PRO A 82 12.01 10.74 -6.89
N LYS A 83 12.56 11.69 -7.65
CA LYS A 83 11.99 12.20 -8.91
C LYS A 83 11.67 11.13 -9.95
N ASN A 84 12.40 10.02 -9.95
CA ASN A 84 12.27 8.93 -10.89
C ASN A 84 11.47 7.73 -10.34
N THR A 85 10.73 7.93 -9.25
CA THR A 85 9.93 6.89 -8.60
C THR A 85 8.45 7.22 -8.77
N ALA A 86 7.74 6.39 -9.52
CA ALA A 86 6.27 6.42 -9.52
C ALA A 86 5.73 6.01 -8.15
N VAL A 87 4.58 6.54 -7.76
CA VAL A 87 3.91 6.19 -6.50
C VAL A 87 2.48 5.77 -6.79
N ILE A 88 2.14 4.53 -6.45
CA ILE A 88 0.77 4.02 -6.54
C ILE A 88 0.19 4.02 -5.12
N LEU A 89 -0.70 4.97 -4.87
CA LEU A 89 -1.44 5.09 -3.61
C LEU A 89 -2.67 4.19 -3.71
N MET A 90 -2.58 3.01 -3.12
CA MET A 90 -3.71 2.08 -3.10
C MET A 90 -4.75 2.50 -2.07
N ASN A 91 -5.97 2.01 -2.26
CA ASN A 91 -7.12 2.29 -1.41
C ASN A 91 -7.70 0.94 -0.98
N ALA A 92 -7.93 0.77 0.32
CA ALA A 92 -8.50 -0.46 0.84
C ALA A 92 -9.98 -0.63 0.46
N PRO A 93 -10.49 -1.87 0.36
CA PRO A 93 -11.93 -2.14 0.30
C PRO A 93 -12.67 -1.59 1.53
N ILE A 94 -13.99 -1.36 1.39
CA ILE A 94 -14.84 -0.96 2.52
C ILE A 94 -15.36 -2.22 3.22
N ARG A 95 -14.85 -2.50 4.42
CA ARG A 95 -15.20 -3.69 5.23
C ARG A 95 -15.69 -3.27 6.61
N ALA A 96 -16.44 -4.16 7.27
CA ALA A 96 -16.83 -3.96 8.67
C ALA A 96 -15.61 -4.21 9.55
N VAL A 97 -15.43 -3.41 10.61
CA VAL A 97 -14.28 -3.53 11.51
C VAL A 97 -14.76 -3.86 12.92
N THR A 98 -14.50 -5.07 13.39
CA THR A 98 -14.94 -5.61 14.68
C THR A 98 -14.45 -4.77 15.84
N LEU A 99 -13.17 -4.37 15.85
CA LEU A 99 -12.59 -3.45 16.84
C LEU A 99 -13.39 -2.14 16.97
N ASN A 100 -13.96 -1.66 15.87
CA ASN A 100 -14.73 -0.41 15.80
C ASN A 100 -16.25 -0.67 15.87
N GLY A 101 -16.67 -1.76 16.51
CA GLY A 101 -18.09 -2.10 16.71
C GLY A 101 -18.83 -2.43 15.41
N GLY A 102 -18.12 -2.97 14.41
CA GLY A 102 -18.69 -3.32 13.11
C GLY A 102 -18.89 -2.14 12.17
N MET A 103 -18.34 -0.96 12.50
CA MET A 103 -18.40 0.20 11.61
C MET A 103 -17.71 -0.12 10.27
N ARG A 104 -18.39 0.20 9.16
CA ARG A 104 -17.83 0.02 7.82
C ARG A 104 -16.92 1.18 7.44
N MET A 105 -15.67 0.88 7.13
CA MET A 105 -14.64 1.84 6.71
C MET A 105 -13.63 1.16 5.79
N THR A 106 -12.71 1.94 5.23
CA THR A 106 -11.58 1.41 4.46
C THR A 106 -10.68 0.57 5.38
N SER A 107 -10.54 -0.72 5.08
CA SER A 107 -9.78 -1.65 5.89
C SER A 107 -9.16 -2.74 5.04
N TRP A 108 -7.86 -2.98 5.21
CA TRP A 108 -7.15 -4.07 4.53
C TRP A 108 -7.50 -5.44 5.10
N TYR A 109 -7.91 -5.50 6.36
CA TYR A 109 -8.32 -6.72 7.03
C TYR A 109 -9.05 -6.38 8.33
N ASP A 110 -9.98 -7.20 8.78
CA ASP A 110 -10.63 -6.99 10.06
C ASP A 110 -9.64 -7.14 11.23
N ILE A 111 -9.82 -6.29 12.24
CA ILE A 111 -9.14 -6.37 13.53
C ILE A 111 -10.17 -6.87 14.52
N GLU A 112 -10.07 -8.15 14.87
CA GLU A 112 -11.09 -8.87 15.66
C GLU A 112 -10.97 -8.59 17.16
N GLY A 113 -9.83 -8.07 17.62
CA GLY A 113 -9.61 -7.73 19.03
C GLY A 113 -8.38 -6.88 19.28
N ILE A 114 -8.30 -6.35 20.52
CA ILE A 114 -7.18 -5.53 21.01
C ILE A 114 -6.03 -6.41 21.53
N GLY A 115 -6.30 -7.70 21.79
CA GLY A 115 -5.31 -8.63 22.33
C GLY A 115 -4.15 -8.81 21.35
N PHE A 116 -2.95 -8.52 21.84
CA PHE A 116 -1.72 -9.03 21.26
C PHE A 116 -1.63 -10.50 21.67
N ASP A 117 -1.74 -11.38 20.69
CA ASP A 117 -1.47 -12.79 20.92
C ASP A 117 0.04 -12.97 21.04
N GLU A 118 0.51 -13.32 22.23
CA GLU A 118 1.94 -13.51 22.51
C GLU A 118 2.53 -14.72 21.76
N GLU A 119 1.71 -15.68 21.35
CA GLU A 119 2.14 -16.86 20.58
C GLU A 119 2.37 -16.52 19.11
N THR A 120 1.51 -15.65 18.55
CA THR A 120 1.61 -15.21 17.14
C THR A 120 2.30 -13.87 16.94
N GLY A 121 2.54 -13.11 18.01
CA GLY A 121 3.18 -11.79 17.98
C GLY A 121 2.37 -10.71 17.27
N SER A 122 1.03 -10.85 17.20
CA SER A 122 0.14 -9.99 16.41
C SER A 122 -1.18 -9.70 17.13
N LYS A 123 -1.86 -8.64 16.71
CA LYS A 123 -3.30 -8.47 17.00
C LYS A 123 -4.08 -9.65 16.42
N SER A 124 -5.23 -10.00 17.02
CA SER A 124 -6.21 -10.88 16.38
C SER A 124 -6.71 -10.20 15.11
N ILE A 125 -6.33 -10.73 13.95
CA ILE A 125 -6.66 -10.20 12.64
C ILE A 125 -7.26 -11.28 11.76
N ASN A 126 -8.15 -10.89 10.86
CA ASN A 126 -8.70 -11.81 9.88
C ASN A 126 -7.65 -12.10 8.79
N LEU A 127 -7.13 -13.33 8.78
CA LEU A 127 -6.07 -13.76 7.86
C LEU A 127 -6.56 -13.95 6.41
N GLU A 128 -7.82 -14.33 6.22
CA GLU A 128 -8.42 -14.47 4.89
C GLU A 128 -8.50 -13.10 4.21
N GLU A 129 -9.00 -12.09 4.94
CA GLU A 129 -9.08 -10.72 4.45
C GLU A 129 -7.70 -10.08 4.20
N LEU A 130 -6.69 -10.43 5.00
CA LEU A 130 -5.30 -10.02 4.79
C LEU A 130 -4.74 -10.63 3.50
N GLU A 131 -5.03 -11.89 3.24
CA GLU A 131 -4.61 -12.59 2.02
C GLU A 131 -5.31 -11.99 0.79
N GLU A 132 -6.62 -11.75 0.84
CA GLU A 132 -7.35 -11.05 -0.23
C GLU A 132 -6.70 -9.70 -0.56
N SER A 133 -6.40 -8.89 0.46
CA SER A 133 -5.74 -7.60 0.27
C SER A 133 -4.32 -7.77 -0.29
N THR A 134 -3.62 -8.85 0.04
CA THR A 134 -2.30 -9.15 -0.52
C THR A 134 -2.39 -9.46 -2.01
N GLN A 135 -3.41 -10.21 -2.42
CA GLN A 135 -3.69 -10.48 -3.82
C GLN A 135 -4.06 -9.20 -4.58
N LEU A 136 -4.75 -8.24 -3.95
CA LEU A 136 -4.97 -6.92 -4.56
C LEU A 136 -3.65 -6.16 -4.81
N VAL A 137 -2.70 -6.22 -3.88
CA VAL A 137 -1.38 -5.61 -4.09
C VAL A 137 -0.66 -6.28 -5.26
N PHE A 138 -0.71 -7.61 -5.34
CA PHE A 138 -0.14 -8.36 -6.47
C PHE A 138 -0.79 -7.99 -7.81
N ARG A 139 -2.12 -7.86 -7.85
CA ARG A 139 -2.88 -7.38 -9.02
C ARG A 139 -2.32 -6.05 -9.51
N ILE A 140 -2.19 -5.07 -8.61
CA ILE A 140 -1.72 -3.72 -8.96
C ILE A 140 -0.27 -3.74 -9.45
N MET A 141 0.59 -4.53 -8.81
CA MET A 141 1.97 -4.71 -9.26
C MET A 141 2.05 -5.38 -10.64
N GLU A 142 1.19 -6.35 -10.93
CA GLU A 142 1.11 -7.02 -12.23
C GLU A 142 0.58 -6.08 -13.30
N GLN A 143 -0.52 -5.37 -13.03
CA GLN A 143 -1.16 -4.44 -13.97
C GLN A 143 -0.21 -3.34 -14.46
N TYR A 144 0.69 -2.86 -13.61
CA TYR A 144 1.64 -1.80 -13.94
C TYR A 144 3.08 -2.28 -14.14
N SER A 145 3.30 -3.59 -14.24
CA SER A 145 4.64 -4.16 -14.37
C SER A 145 5.31 -3.80 -15.70
N ASP A 146 4.54 -3.62 -16.77
CA ASP A 146 5.03 -3.21 -18.08
C ASP A 146 5.72 -1.83 -18.06
N LYS A 147 5.24 -0.90 -17.23
CA LYS A 147 5.83 0.45 -17.05
C LYS A 147 7.26 0.43 -16.49
N ILE A 148 7.71 -0.70 -15.96
CA ILE A 148 9.06 -0.91 -15.43
C ILE A 148 9.78 -2.09 -16.10
N ASP A 149 9.41 -2.42 -17.35
CA ASP A 149 9.98 -3.52 -18.15
C ASP A 149 9.75 -4.92 -17.55
N ASN A 150 8.68 -5.10 -16.77
CA ASN A 150 8.38 -6.32 -16.02
C ASN A 150 9.46 -6.71 -14.99
N ASP A 151 10.37 -5.79 -14.64
CA ASP A 151 11.44 -6.01 -13.68
C ASP A 151 10.98 -5.65 -12.26
N TYR A 152 10.55 -6.67 -11.51
CA TYR A 152 10.06 -6.48 -10.14
C TYR A 152 11.15 -5.99 -9.17
N SER A 153 12.43 -6.10 -9.52
CA SER A 153 13.52 -5.56 -8.69
C SER A 153 13.52 -4.01 -8.64
N LYS A 154 12.64 -3.36 -9.42
CA LYS A 154 12.36 -1.93 -9.39
C LYS A 154 11.14 -1.55 -8.53
N TYR A 155 10.38 -2.53 -8.03
CA TYR A 155 9.27 -2.27 -7.09
C TYR A 155 9.77 -2.06 -5.66
N ILE A 156 9.10 -1.18 -4.94
CA ILE A 156 9.20 -1.00 -3.51
C ILE A 156 7.77 -1.12 -2.98
N VAL A 157 7.56 -1.86 -1.90
CA VAL A 157 6.26 -1.91 -1.21
C VAL A 157 6.42 -1.14 0.09
N GLY A 158 5.43 -0.34 0.46
CA GLY A 158 5.46 0.35 1.73
C GLY A 158 4.08 0.62 2.30
N GLY A 159 4.03 0.88 3.59
CA GLY A 159 2.76 1.20 4.23
C GLY A 159 2.88 1.75 5.64
N PHE A 160 1.75 2.29 6.10
CA PHE A 160 1.59 2.88 7.42
C PHE A 160 0.55 2.12 8.24
N SER A 161 0.82 1.85 9.52
CA SER A 161 -0.13 1.21 10.45
C SER A 161 -0.69 -0.12 9.91
N GLN A 162 -2.00 -0.23 9.65
CA GLN A 162 -2.57 -1.43 9.02
C GLN A 162 -1.95 -1.76 7.66
N GLY A 163 -1.66 -0.74 6.85
CA GLY A 163 -0.98 -0.92 5.56
C GLY A 163 0.48 -1.36 5.70
N CYS A 164 1.13 -1.10 6.83
CA CYS A 164 2.48 -1.60 7.13
C CYS A 164 2.47 -3.13 7.30
N CYS A 165 1.50 -3.67 8.03
CA CYS A 165 1.31 -5.12 8.15
C CYS A 165 1.03 -5.77 6.79
N LEU A 166 0.17 -5.16 5.97
CA LEU A 166 -0.07 -5.63 4.61
C LEU A 166 1.21 -5.56 3.75
N ALA A 167 2.02 -4.49 3.85
CA ALA A 167 3.29 -4.38 3.14
C ALA A 167 4.27 -5.51 3.51
N TYR A 168 4.36 -5.85 4.80
CA TYR A 168 5.11 -7.02 5.25
C TYR A 168 4.54 -8.32 4.66
N ASN A 169 3.22 -8.53 4.71
CA ASN A 169 2.61 -9.74 4.17
C ASN A 169 2.85 -9.87 2.66
N THR A 170 2.70 -8.78 1.90
CA THR A 170 3.05 -8.71 0.47
C THR A 170 4.51 -9.11 0.26
N PHE A 171 5.44 -8.53 1.01
CA PHE A 171 6.87 -8.88 0.91
C PHE A 171 7.13 -10.37 1.22
N PHE A 172 6.45 -10.93 2.22
CA PHE A 172 6.61 -12.32 2.63
C PHE A 172 6.02 -13.32 1.64
N ARG A 173 4.94 -12.96 0.97
CA ARG A 173 4.19 -13.85 0.05
C ARG A 173 4.61 -13.71 -1.41
N LEU A 174 5.28 -12.62 -1.78
CA LEU A 174 5.67 -12.37 -3.16
C LEU A 174 6.79 -13.33 -3.59
N ASP A 175 6.57 -14.03 -4.71
CA ASP A 175 7.52 -14.96 -5.33
C ASP A 175 8.59 -14.26 -6.19
N LYS A 176 8.48 -12.93 -6.34
CA LYS A 176 9.40 -12.06 -7.09
C LYS A 176 10.29 -11.25 -6.16
N THR A 177 11.52 -11.01 -6.60
CA THR A 177 12.48 -10.14 -5.88
C THR A 177 12.13 -8.68 -6.11
N ILE A 178 12.01 -7.90 -5.04
CA ILE A 178 11.75 -6.45 -5.07
C ILE A 178 12.94 -5.64 -4.54
N LYS A 179 12.91 -4.32 -4.77
CA LYS A 179 13.99 -3.41 -4.38
C LYS A 179 14.11 -3.24 -2.87
N GLY A 180 12.98 -3.24 -2.16
CA GLY A 180 12.94 -2.94 -0.73
C GLY A 180 11.53 -2.85 -0.17
N LEU A 181 11.48 -2.74 1.15
CA LEU A 181 10.25 -2.58 1.94
C LEU A 181 10.35 -1.32 2.81
N VAL A 182 9.26 -0.55 2.90
CA VAL A 182 9.14 0.63 3.79
C VAL A 182 8.00 0.38 4.78
N ALA A 183 8.34 0.15 6.04
CA ALA A 183 7.43 -0.18 7.12
C ALA A 183 7.36 0.96 8.14
N VAL A 184 6.19 1.60 8.30
CA VAL A 184 6.04 2.76 9.19
C VAL A 184 4.92 2.53 10.21
N SER A 185 5.25 2.65 11.50
CA SER A 185 4.29 2.67 12.62
C SER A 185 3.29 1.51 12.60
N GLY A 186 3.78 0.29 12.41
CA GLY A 186 2.96 -0.92 12.25
C GLY A 186 3.66 -2.17 12.77
N HIS A 187 3.12 -3.34 12.47
CA HIS A 187 3.64 -4.64 12.92
C HIS A 187 3.69 -5.62 11.75
N THR A 188 4.39 -6.74 11.91
CA THR A 188 4.34 -7.86 10.96
C THR A 188 3.03 -8.65 11.13
N PRO A 189 2.52 -9.32 10.07
CA PRO A 189 1.47 -10.32 10.25
C PRO A 189 2.01 -11.53 11.05
N PRO A 190 1.15 -12.45 11.52
CA PRO A 190 1.61 -13.72 12.08
C PRO A 190 2.57 -14.45 11.14
N VAL A 191 3.80 -14.70 11.63
CA VAL A 191 4.87 -15.33 10.85
C VAL A 191 4.94 -16.81 11.22
N VAL A 192 4.12 -17.64 10.57
CA VAL A 192 4.18 -19.11 10.73
C VAL A 192 4.65 -19.75 9.43
N GLY A 193 5.76 -20.50 9.50
CA GLY A 193 6.25 -21.33 8.40
C GLY A 193 6.78 -20.56 7.19
N LEU A 194 7.34 -19.36 7.38
CA LEU A 194 7.99 -18.61 6.30
C LEU A 194 9.45 -19.04 6.14
N ASP A 195 9.79 -19.53 4.95
CA ASP A 195 11.16 -19.77 4.51
C ASP A 195 11.56 -18.72 3.46
N PHE A 196 12.46 -17.82 3.84
CA PHE A 196 13.00 -16.82 2.92
C PHE A 196 14.20 -17.35 2.13
N SER A 197 14.25 -17.05 0.84
CA SER A 197 15.44 -17.29 0.02
C SER A 197 16.62 -16.43 0.46
N GLU A 198 17.84 -16.82 0.08
CA GLU A 198 19.05 -16.03 0.36
C GLU A 198 19.03 -14.67 -0.34
N GLU A 199 18.31 -14.55 -1.45
CA GLU A 199 18.06 -13.29 -2.16
C GLU A 199 17.09 -12.41 -1.38
N GLN A 200 15.97 -12.97 -0.88
CA GLN A 200 14.98 -12.22 -0.10
C GLN A 200 15.58 -11.66 1.19
N LYS A 201 16.45 -12.41 1.86
CA LYS A 201 17.17 -11.97 3.08
C LYS A 201 18.09 -10.77 2.85
N LYS A 202 18.49 -10.49 1.61
CA LYS A 202 19.35 -9.34 1.25
C LYS A 202 18.54 -8.09 0.90
N ILE A 203 17.22 -8.20 0.77
CA ILE A 203 16.38 -7.07 0.40
C ILE A 203 16.35 -6.07 1.57
N PRO A 204 16.67 -4.79 1.35
CA PRO A 204 16.69 -3.79 2.40
C PRO A 204 15.27 -3.50 2.91
N ILE A 205 15.13 -3.44 4.22
CA ILE A 205 13.90 -3.04 4.92
C ILE A 205 14.20 -1.75 5.68
N PHE A 206 13.46 -0.69 5.38
CA PHE A 206 13.40 0.51 6.21
C PHE A 206 12.20 0.38 7.14
N ALA A 207 12.44 0.24 8.44
CA ALA A 207 11.40 0.21 9.47
C ALA A 207 11.53 1.43 10.38
N TYR A 208 10.43 2.17 10.58
CA TYR A 208 10.38 3.34 11.45
C TYR A 208 9.17 3.31 12.36
N HIS A 209 9.38 3.57 13.64
CA HIS A 209 8.32 3.53 14.66
C HIS A 209 8.47 4.66 15.66
N GLY A 210 7.34 5.21 16.11
CA GLY A 210 7.32 6.23 17.14
C GLY A 210 7.62 5.61 18.51
N ALA A 211 8.60 6.13 19.23
CA ALA A 211 9.00 5.59 20.53
C ALA A 211 7.90 5.60 21.62
N ASN A 212 6.85 6.40 21.42
CA ASN A 212 5.71 6.53 22.32
C ASN A 212 4.37 6.30 21.59
N ASP A 213 4.34 5.46 20.55
CA ASP A 213 3.09 5.14 19.83
C ASP A 213 2.15 4.34 20.74
N PRO A 214 0.97 4.88 21.13
CA PRO A 214 0.05 4.19 22.02
C PRO A 214 -0.88 3.21 21.28
N THR A 215 -0.88 3.22 19.95
CA THR A 215 -1.83 2.48 19.08
C THR A 215 -1.23 1.15 18.60
N VAL A 216 0.05 1.21 18.22
CA VAL A 216 0.88 0.05 17.93
C VAL A 216 2.10 0.16 18.84
N PRO A 217 2.07 -0.51 20.02
CA PRO A 217 3.18 -0.47 20.97
C PRO A 217 4.47 -1.11 20.46
#